data_AF-A0A2E6Y7N8-F1
#
_entry.id   AF-A0A2E6Y7N8-F1
#
_cell.length_a   1.000
_cell.length_b   1.000
_cell.length_c   1.000
_cell.angle_alpha   90.00
_cell.angle_beta   90.00
_cell.angle_gamma   90.00
#
_symmetry.space_group_name_H-M   'P 1'
#
loop_
_entity.id
_entity.type
_entity.pdbx_description
1 polymer ?
#
loop_
_entity_poly.entity_id
_entity_poly.type
_entity_poly.pdbx_seq_one_letter_code
_entity_poly.pdbx_strand_id
1 'polypeptide(L)'
;MSDTHDKALNDAVGRALLDRLRTARDTDDMFADLDRLRHFAARGARAPLAEALTYLLKILPEDHPEHQKLTAELGSLPSAPAPARVQATPRPMKSEKVVPIPDTLPDLPDLANPPDDDAEWPVPPLFAALWQDERTGLRGAVRLAHACFPETLPAGLAVRAVAARSTELLHYPGFRAVEILLREADGAEVSHLAVYGTTHALQINGTSPGIHEFNAGAWNAPAAGGAARSPLRLTDREEATSYLHFFCGCVHGEDGPFSVVETQEQLQERWRGDRMPDGLADKIAPLRFEEEDAAGDIDPGKANGKAGEPLANGAARETLENRQWSIHATLLYSHALFAADFSVKPTGMIEMVQDKPVAAELPLLRDGFIDGLRIGRLAGGT
;
A
#
# COMPACT_ATOMS: atom_id res chain seq x y z
N MET A 1 4.40 -25.66 -7.42
CA MET A 1 4.18 -24.27 -7.93
C MET A 1 4.44 -23.26 -6.82
N SER A 2 4.00 -23.57 -5.58
CA SER A 2 4.55 -23.14 -4.28
C SER A 2 5.99 -22.60 -4.32
N ASP A 3 6.96 -23.48 -4.58
CA ASP A 3 8.39 -23.30 -4.31
C ASP A 3 8.99 -22.07 -5.04
N THR A 4 8.39 -21.72 -6.18
CA THR A 4 8.77 -20.60 -7.06
C THR A 4 8.18 -19.25 -6.62
N HIS A 5 7.18 -19.27 -5.74
CA HIS A 5 6.58 -18.12 -5.06
C HIS A 5 7.28 -17.90 -3.71
N ASP A 6 7.38 -18.95 -2.89
CA ASP A 6 8.02 -18.91 -1.57
C ASP A 6 9.43 -18.32 -1.67
N LYS A 7 10.24 -18.79 -2.64
CA LYS A 7 11.57 -18.24 -2.89
C LYS A 7 11.56 -16.74 -3.20
N ALA A 8 10.58 -16.25 -3.98
CA ALA A 8 10.55 -14.85 -4.39
C ALA A 8 10.17 -13.92 -3.23
N LEU A 9 9.21 -14.34 -2.40
CA LEU A 9 8.88 -13.65 -1.15
C LEU A 9 10.09 -13.62 -0.19
N ASN A 10 10.75 -14.77 -0.01
CA ASN A 10 11.95 -14.87 0.83
C ASN A 10 13.11 -13.99 0.29
N ASP A 11 13.38 -13.98 -1.02
CA ASP A 11 14.39 -13.10 -1.65
C ASP A 11 14.04 -11.61 -1.44
N ALA A 12 12.75 -11.23 -1.50
CA ALA A 12 12.29 -9.85 -1.32
C ALA A 12 12.37 -9.37 0.14
N VAL A 13 11.87 -10.17 1.09
CA VAL A 13 12.02 -9.90 2.54
C VAL A 13 13.51 -9.88 2.93
N GLY A 14 14.32 -10.74 2.33
CA GLY A 14 15.78 -10.71 2.48
C GLY A 14 16.39 -9.37 2.03
N ARG A 15 15.93 -8.75 0.95
CA ARG A 15 16.41 -7.42 0.55
C ARG A 15 16.01 -6.34 1.57
N ALA A 16 14.76 -6.36 2.03
CA ALA A 16 14.32 -5.43 3.08
C ALA A 16 15.14 -5.54 4.37
N LEU A 17 15.49 -6.75 4.81
CA LEU A 17 16.35 -6.98 5.98
C LEU A 17 17.80 -6.55 5.74
N LEU A 18 18.33 -6.75 4.54
CA LEU A 18 19.66 -6.30 4.14
C LEU A 18 19.79 -4.78 4.18
N ASP A 19 18.78 -4.04 3.72
CA ASP A 19 18.80 -2.58 3.71
C ASP A 19 18.54 -1.98 5.11
N ARG A 20 17.79 -2.68 5.97
CA ARG A 20 17.77 -2.41 7.42
C ARG A 20 19.14 -2.60 8.06
N LEU A 21 19.78 -3.74 7.83
CA LEU A 21 21.12 -4.05 8.35
C LEU A 21 22.17 -3.02 7.89
N ARG A 22 22.06 -2.50 6.66
CA ARG A 22 22.92 -1.42 6.12
C ARG A 22 22.72 -0.06 6.79
N THR A 23 21.67 0.12 7.60
CA THR A 23 21.29 1.42 8.19
C THR A 23 21.01 1.38 9.69
N ALA A 24 21.24 0.23 10.35
CA ALA A 24 21.28 0.09 11.80
C ALA A 24 22.35 0.99 12.44
N ARG A 25 22.11 1.46 13.67
CA ARG A 25 22.96 2.44 14.38
C ARG A 25 23.98 1.82 15.33
N ASP A 26 23.78 0.57 15.73
CA ASP A 26 24.68 -0.22 16.57
C ASP A 26 24.81 -1.65 16.05
N THR A 27 25.77 -2.41 16.58
CA THR A 27 26.07 -3.77 16.15
C THR A 27 24.99 -4.79 16.50
N ASP A 28 24.19 -4.54 17.54
CA ASP A 28 23.28 -5.55 18.08
C ASP A 28 22.02 -5.63 17.20
N ASP A 29 21.51 -4.48 16.76
CA ASP A 29 20.49 -4.39 15.70
C ASP A 29 20.97 -5.06 14.39
N MET A 30 22.23 -4.87 14.01
CA MET A 30 22.81 -5.51 12.82
C MET A 30 22.84 -7.03 12.92
N PHE A 31 23.25 -7.59 14.06
CA PHE A 31 23.27 -9.03 14.25
C PHE A 31 21.86 -9.62 14.37
N ALA A 32 20.89 -8.89 14.93
CA ALA A 32 19.49 -9.29 14.96
C ALA A 32 18.88 -9.41 13.54
N ASP A 33 19.12 -8.43 12.66
CA ASP A 33 18.68 -8.53 11.26
C ASP A 33 19.50 -9.54 10.43
N LEU A 34 20.75 -9.82 10.81
CA LEU A 34 21.52 -10.93 10.24
C LEU A 34 20.93 -12.30 10.60
N ASP A 35 20.47 -12.50 11.84
CA ASP A 35 19.82 -13.75 12.24
C ASP A 35 18.47 -13.96 11.53
N ARG A 36 17.72 -12.89 11.27
CA ARG A 36 16.55 -12.93 10.36
C ARG A 36 16.98 -13.33 8.94
N LEU A 37 18.05 -12.73 8.39
CA LEU A 37 18.58 -13.10 7.08
C LEU A 37 19.02 -14.57 6.98
N ARG A 38 19.63 -15.12 8.04
CA ARG A 38 19.96 -16.56 8.15
C ARG A 38 18.70 -17.42 8.06
N HIS A 39 17.63 -17.04 8.75
CA HIS A 39 16.33 -17.72 8.69
C HIS A 39 15.73 -17.73 7.28
N PHE A 40 15.71 -16.58 6.59
CA PHE A 40 15.21 -16.50 5.21
C PHE A 40 16.14 -17.19 4.20
N ALA A 41 17.46 -17.20 4.42
CA ALA A 41 18.42 -17.90 3.56
C ALA A 41 18.27 -19.43 3.62
N ALA A 42 17.89 -19.98 4.78
CA ALA A 42 17.50 -21.38 4.91
C ALA A 42 16.27 -21.72 4.05
N ARG A 43 15.32 -20.77 3.93
CA ARG A 43 14.14 -20.85 3.06
C ARG A 43 14.39 -20.42 1.59
N GLY A 44 15.64 -20.10 1.23
CA GLY A 44 16.07 -19.86 -0.16
C GLY A 44 16.70 -18.49 -0.45
N ALA A 45 16.57 -17.50 0.44
CA ALA A 45 17.04 -16.12 0.28
C ALA A 45 18.56 -15.95 0.47
N ARG A 46 19.36 -16.76 -0.23
CA ARG A 46 20.81 -16.85 0.02
C ARG A 46 21.59 -15.65 -0.52
N ALA A 47 21.06 -14.93 -1.50
CA ALA A 47 21.74 -13.76 -2.08
C ALA A 47 21.75 -12.56 -1.11
N PRO A 48 20.62 -12.14 -0.50
CA PRO A 48 20.65 -11.08 0.52
C PRO A 48 21.54 -11.38 1.74
N LEU A 49 21.56 -12.64 2.22
CA LEU A 49 22.51 -13.03 3.29
C LEU A 49 23.97 -12.90 2.84
N ALA A 50 24.32 -13.34 1.63
CA ALA A 50 25.68 -13.17 1.10
C ALA A 50 26.07 -11.68 0.95
N GLU A 51 25.15 -10.82 0.51
CA GLU A 51 25.34 -9.37 0.47
C GLU A 51 25.55 -8.78 1.88
N ALA A 52 24.79 -9.24 2.89
CA ALA A 52 24.89 -8.77 4.27
C ALA A 52 26.20 -9.18 4.96
N LEU A 53 26.59 -10.45 4.85
CA LEU A 53 27.88 -10.93 5.35
C LEU A 53 29.04 -10.16 4.69
N THR A 54 28.95 -9.91 3.38
CA THR A 54 29.94 -9.11 2.63
C THR A 54 29.96 -7.63 3.05
N TYR A 55 28.86 -7.09 3.56
CA TYR A 55 28.78 -5.73 4.08
C TYR A 55 29.35 -5.64 5.51
N LEU A 56 28.98 -6.55 6.41
CA LEU A 56 29.51 -6.62 7.77
C LEU A 56 31.03 -6.77 7.78
N LEU A 57 31.59 -7.66 6.94
CA LEU A 57 33.04 -7.86 6.78
C LEU A 57 33.78 -6.65 6.18
N LYS A 58 33.09 -5.57 5.78
CA LYS A 58 33.71 -4.31 5.33
C LYS A 58 33.69 -3.21 6.38
N ILE A 59 32.80 -3.28 7.37
CA ILE A 59 32.64 -2.24 8.39
C ILE A 59 33.10 -2.67 9.79
N LEU A 60 33.10 -3.98 10.07
CA LEU A 60 33.64 -4.54 11.31
C LEU A 60 35.17 -4.64 11.21
N PRO A 61 35.92 -4.28 12.27
CA PRO A 61 37.35 -4.54 12.35
C PRO A 61 37.71 -6.02 12.17
N GLU A 62 38.90 -6.32 11.62
CA GLU A 62 39.37 -7.70 11.40
C GLU A 62 39.53 -8.49 12.72
N ASP A 63 39.76 -7.79 13.84
CA ASP A 63 39.87 -8.34 15.19
C ASP A 63 38.52 -8.44 15.94
N HIS A 64 37.42 -8.03 15.32
CA HIS A 64 36.07 -8.19 15.88
C HIS A 64 35.73 -9.69 16.04
N PRO A 65 35.19 -10.15 17.19
CA PRO A 65 35.03 -11.58 17.47
C PRO A 65 34.12 -12.35 16.48
N GLU A 66 33.19 -11.65 15.82
CA GLU A 66 32.36 -12.26 14.76
C GLU A 66 33.04 -12.32 13.40
N HIS A 67 34.11 -11.57 13.13
CA HIS A 67 34.71 -11.44 11.79
C HIS A 67 35.13 -12.81 11.21
N GLN A 68 35.75 -13.67 12.03
CA GLN A 68 36.13 -15.03 11.61
C GLN A 68 34.92 -15.93 11.32
N LYS A 69 33.83 -15.80 12.09
CA LYS A 69 32.59 -16.57 11.89
C LYS A 69 31.87 -16.14 10.61
N LEU A 70 31.70 -14.82 10.41
CA LEU A 70 31.10 -14.24 9.21
C LEU A 70 31.88 -14.63 7.94
N THR A 71 33.22 -14.65 8.03
CA THR A 71 34.10 -15.12 6.94
C THR A 71 33.86 -16.60 6.63
N ALA A 72 33.81 -17.46 7.66
CA ALA A 72 33.57 -18.89 7.49
C ALA A 72 32.15 -19.18 6.96
N GLU A 73 31.15 -18.44 7.42
CA GLU A 73 29.77 -18.53 6.96
C GLU A 73 29.64 -18.14 5.48
N LEU A 74 30.20 -16.98 5.08
CA LEU A 74 30.21 -16.53 3.69
C LEU A 74 30.95 -17.52 2.77
N GLY A 75 32.05 -18.11 3.24
CA GLY A 75 32.76 -19.18 2.52
C GLY A 75 32.03 -20.52 2.48
N SER A 76 31.07 -20.75 3.39
CA SER A 76 30.22 -21.95 3.42
C SER A 76 28.98 -21.84 2.53
N LEU A 77 28.55 -20.61 2.20
CA LEU A 77 27.44 -20.40 1.26
C LEU A 77 27.85 -20.95 -0.11
N PRO A 78 27.05 -21.85 -0.72
CA PRO A 78 27.39 -22.43 -2.01
C PRO A 78 27.42 -21.31 -3.04
N SER A 79 28.59 -21.16 -3.69
CA SER A 79 28.90 -20.13 -4.69
C SER A 79 27.66 -19.75 -5.49
N ALA A 80 27.13 -18.55 -5.23
CA ALA A 80 25.99 -18.05 -5.97
C ALA A 80 26.33 -18.08 -7.46
N PRO A 81 25.46 -18.61 -8.34
CA PRO A 81 25.76 -18.68 -9.76
C PRO A 81 26.08 -17.27 -10.24
N ALA A 82 27.33 -17.07 -10.70
CA ALA A 82 27.92 -15.75 -10.97
C ALA A 82 26.90 -14.90 -11.74
N PRO A 83 26.53 -13.71 -11.22
CA PRO A 83 25.21 -13.14 -11.44
C PRO A 83 24.92 -13.05 -12.93
N ALA A 84 24.06 -13.95 -13.39
CA ALA A 84 23.38 -13.78 -14.66
C ALA A 84 22.82 -12.36 -14.63
N ARG A 85 23.05 -11.57 -15.69
CA ARG A 85 22.66 -10.15 -15.74
C ARG A 85 21.16 -10.00 -15.96
N VAL A 86 20.41 -10.63 -15.07
CA VAL A 86 19.07 -10.27 -14.63
C VAL A 86 19.16 -8.82 -14.21
N GLN A 87 19.01 -7.94 -15.19
CA GLN A 87 18.06 -6.85 -15.01
C GLN A 87 16.87 -7.47 -14.30
N ALA A 88 16.61 -7.07 -13.07
CA ALA A 88 15.35 -7.35 -12.44
C ALA A 88 14.31 -6.49 -13.17
N THR A 89 13.95 -6.89 -14.39
CA THR A 89 12.60 -6.67 -14.89
C THR A 89 11.71 -7.14 -13.75
N PRO A 90 10.95 -6.24 -13.08
CA PRO A 90 10.11 -6.65 -11.97
C PRO A 90 9.30 -7.84 -12.48
N ARG A 91 9.22 -8.93 -11.69
CA ARG A 91 8.24 -9.98 -12.00
C ARG A 91 6.92 -9.21 -12.13
N PRO A 92 6.24 -9.22 -13.29
CA PRO A 92 5.05 -8.41 -13.45
C PRO A 92 4.12 -8.81 -12.33
N MET A 93 3.84 -7.87 -11.43
CA MET A 93 2.97 -8.12 -10.28
C MET A 93 1.71 -8.73 -10.87
N LYS A 94 1.26 -9.87 -10.33
CA LYS A 94 0.01 -10.49 -10.79
C LYS A 94 -1.04 -9.38 -10.73
N SER A 95 -1.69 -9.12 -11.86
CA SER A 95 -2.68 -8.05 -11.98
C SER A 95 -3.63 -8.12 -10.79
N GLU A 96 -3.75 -7.00 -10.08
CA GLU A 96 -4.68 -6.84 -8.97
C GLU A 96 -6.04 -7.42 -9.35
N LYS A 97 -6.52 -8.38 -8.56
CA LYS A 97 -7.74 -9.11 -8.90
C LYS A 97 -8.93 -8.43 -8.25
N VAL A 98 -9.91 -8.05 -9.08
CA VAL A 98 -11.29 -8.00 -8.62
C VAL A 98 -11.82 -9.43 -8.59
N VAL A 99 -12.28 -9.89 -7.44
CA VAL A 99 -12.81 -11.25 -7.23
C VAL A 99 -14.24 -11.19 -6.70
N PRO A 100 -15.11 -12.15 -7.05
CA PRO A 100 -16.41 -12.28 -6.40
C PRO A 100 -16.24 -12.72 -4.95
N ILE A 101 -17.03 -12.14 -4.05
CA ILE A 101 -17.16 -12.60 -2.67
C ILE A 101 -18.04 -13.87 -2.68
N PRO A 102 -17.60 -15.00 -2.10
CA PRO A 102 -18.39 -16.23 -2.10
C PRO A 102 -19.56 -16.15 -1.09
N ASP A 103 -20.70 -16.74 -1.47
CA ASP A 103 -21.92 -16.82 -0.65
C ASP A 103 -21.70 -17.45 0.74
N THR A 104 -20.67 -18.30 0.87
CA THR A 104 -20.25 -18.90 2.13
C THR A 104 -18.76 -18.66 2.37
N LEU A 105 -18.44 -18.03 3.49
CA LEU A 105 -17.05 -17.90 3.95
C LEU A 105 -16.57 -19.25 4.52
N PRO A 106 -15.34 -19.71 4.20
CA PRO A 106 -14.80 -20.94 4.75
C PRO A 106 -14.72 -20.85 6.27
N ASP A 107 -14.87 -21.97 6.96
CA ASP A 107 -14.52 -22.03 8.38
C ASP A 107 -12.99 -22.15 8.48
N LEU A 108 -12.38 -21.31 9.33
CA LEU A 108 -10.93 -21.22 9.45
C LEU A 108 -10.50 -21.79 10.81
N PRO A 109 -9.92 -23.00 10.84
CA PRO A 109 -9.54 -23.65 12.08
C PRO A 109 -8.46 -22.83 12.80
N ASP A 110 -8.80 -22.41 14.01
CA ASP A 110 -7.92 -21.79 15.00
C ASP A 110 -7.20 -20.48 14.59
N LEU A 111 -7.94 -19.57 13.97
CA LEU A 111 -7.76 -18.12 14.22
C LEU A 111 -8.34 -17.72 15.60
N ALA A 112 -8.37 -18.63 16.59
CA ALA A 112 -9.32 -18.55 17.70
C ALA A 112 -8.77 -17.91 18.98
N ASN A 113 -7.50 -17.49 19.01
CA ASN A 113 -7.06 -16.47 19.97
C ASN A 113 -7.95 -15.22 19.84
N PRO A 114 -8.24 -14.49 20.94
CA PRO A 114 -8.93 -13.20 20.85
C PRO A 114 -8.09 -12.18 20.07
N PRO A 115 -8.70 -11.05 19.64
CA PRO A 115 -7.96 -9.85 19.30
C PRO A 115 -6.95 -9.52 20.41
N ASP A 116 -5.80 -8.99 20.03
CA ASP A 116 -4.81 -8.52 20.99
C ASP A 116 -5.21 -7.09 21.37
N ASP A 117 -5.95 -6.92 22.47
CA ASP A 117 -6.63 -5.66 22.80
C ASP A 117 -5.65 -4.47 23.00
N ASP A 118 -4.40 -4.76 23.30
CA ASP A 118 -3.30 -3.78 23.48
C ASP A 118 -2.42 -3.64 22.21
N ALA A 119 -2.84 -4.17 21.05
CA ALA A 119 -2.07 -4.09 19.81
C ALA A 119 -2.00 -2.66 19.23
N GLU A 120 -0.86 -2.00 19.46
CA GLU A 120 -0.45 -0.82 18.72
C GLU A 120 -0.31 -1.14 17.23
N TRP A 121 -0.82 -0.27 16.35
CA TRP A 121 -0.57 -0.40 14.92
C TRP A 121 0.85 0.07 14.60
N PRO A 122 1.71 -0.75 13.96
CA PRO A 122 3.09 -0.35 13.67
C PRO A 122 3.18 0.84 12.70
N VAL A 123 2.12 1.09 11.92
CA VAL A 123 2.05 2.18 10.93
C VAL A 123 0.67 2.85 10.92
N PRO A 124 0.60 4.17 10.62
CA PRO A 124 -0.66 4.87 10.44
C PRO A 124 -1.47 4.26 9.29
N PRO A 125 -2.78 4.55 9.19
CA PRO A 125 -3.61 4.08 8.07
C PRO A 125 -3.01 4.47 6.72
N LEU A 126 -3.23 3.63 5.69
CA LEU A 126 -2.56 3.84 4.40
C LEU A 126 -2.97 5.15 3.70
N PHE A 127 -4.19 5.63 3.97
CA PHE A 127 -4.71 6.92 3.51
C PHE A 127 -5.59 7.56 4.60
N ALA A 128 -5.72 8.89 4.55
CA ALA A 128 -6.54 9.65 5.48
C ALA A 128 -8.04 9.35 5.28
N ALA A 129 -8.69 8.84 6.32
CA ALA A 129 -10.13 8.55 6.37
C ALA A 129 -10.57 8.34 7.83
N LEU A 130 -11.89 8.21 8.06
CA LEU A 130 -12.45 7.89 9.37
C LEU A 130 -12.40 6.38 9.62
N TRP A 131 -11.20 5.89 9.95
CA TRP A 131 -10.94 4.48 10.26
C TRP A 131 -11.53 4.07 11.62
N GLN A 132 -12.22 2.92 11.63
CA GLN A 132 -12.87 2.32 12.79
C GLN A 132 -12.17 1.01 13.16
N ASP A 133 -12.01 0.73 14.45
CA ASP A 133 -11.40 -0.51 14.96
C ASP A 133 -12.40 -1.68 14.89
N GLU A 134 -12.00 -2.77 14.23
CA GLU A 134 -12.83 -3.93 13.89
C GLU A 134 -12.60 -5.12 14.83
N ARG A 135 -12.24 -4.90 16.11
CA ARG A 135 -11.99 -5.99 17.10
C ARG A 135 -13.05 -7.10 17.08
N THR A 136 -14.32 -6.73 17.05
CA THR A 136 -15.46 -7.66 17.00
C THR A 136 -15.68 -8.25 15.60
N GLY A 137 -15.29 -7.53 14.54
CA GLY A 137 -15.36 -7.95 13.14
C GLY A 137 -14.16 -8.76 12.64
N LEU A 138 -13.05 -8.81 13.39
CA LEU A 138 -11.75 -9.36 12.97
C LEU A 138 -11.85 -10.75 12.34
N ARG A 139 -12.58 -11.69 12.97
CA ARG A 139 -12.77 -13.05 12.43
C ARG A 139 -13.56 -13.05 11.11
N GLY A 140 -14.48 -12.10 10.93
CA GLY A 140 -15.18 -11.89 9.67
C GLY A 140 -14.26 -11.33 8.59
N ALA A 141 -13.48 -10.29 8.93
CA ALA A 141 -12.50 -9.67 8.02
C ALA A 141 -11.48 -10.68 7.49
N VAL A 142 -10.88 -11.49 8.37
CA VAL A 142 -9.85 -12.49 7.97
C VAL A 142 -10.46 -13.62 7.15
N ARG A 143 -11.66 -14.12 7.51
CA ARG A 143 -12.35 -15.14 6.71
C ARG A 143 -12.71 -14.63 5.31
N LEU A 144 -13.15 -13.38 5.21
CA LEU A 144 -13.45 -12.72 3.94
C LEU A 144 -12.19 -12.52 3.09
N ALA A 145 -11.10 -12.03 3.69
CA ALA A 145 -9.83 -11.83 3.03
C ALA A 145 -9.18 -13.14 2.55
N HIS A 146 -9.21 -14.19 3.37
CA HIS A 146 -8.75 -15.52 2.95
C HIS A 146 -9.60 -16.10 1.81
N ALA A 147 -10.92 -15.93 1.86
CA ALA A 147 -11.83 -16.43 0.83
C ALA A 147 -11.63 -15.74 -0.53
N CYS A 148 -11.29 -14.45 -0.51
CA CYS A 148 -11.05 -13.65 -1.71
C CYS A 148 -9.62 -13.78 -2.25
N PHE A 149 -8.61 -13.81 -1.36
CA PHE A 149 -7.19 -13.72 -1.69
C PHE A 149 -6.34 -14.82 -1.01
N PRO A 150 -6.65 -16.11 -1.23
CA PRO A 150 -5.98 -17.22 -0.56
C PRO A 150 -4.50 -17.37 -0.92
N GLU A 151 -3.98 -16.70 -1.96
CA GLU A 151 -2.53 -16.61 -2.21
C GLU A 151 -1.80 -15.61 -1.30
N THR A 152 -2.47 -14.59 -0.78
CA THR A 152 -1.89 -13.57 0.11
C THR A 152 -2.09 -13.92 1.58
N LEU A 153 -3.13 -14.69 1.89
CA LEU A 153 -3.41 -15.25 3.21
C LEU A 153 -3.52 -16.78 3.17
N PRO A 154 -2.51 -17.54 2.69
CA PRO A 154 -2.59 -18.99 2.59
C PRO A 154 -2.81 -19.66 3.96
N ALA A 155 -3.71 -20.66 3.99
CA ALA A 155 -4.20 -21.35 5.19
C ALA A 155 -3.16 -22.19 5.98
N GLY A 156 -1.86 -22.00 5.71
CA GLY A 156 -0.74 -22.63 6.40
C GLY A 156 0.39 -21.66 6.75
N LEU A 157 0.23 -20.35 6.54
CA LEU A 157 1.14 -19.37 7.11
C LEU A 157 1.02 -19.38 8.64
N ALA A 158 2.16 -19.36 9.33
CA ALA A 158 2.22 -19.21 10.78
C ALA A 158 2.03 -17.73 11.17
N VAL A 159 0.90 -17.16 10.74
CA VAL A 159 0.58 -15.73 10.82
C VAL A 159 -0.73 -15.56 11.57
N ARG A 160 -0.68 -14.87 12.71
CA ARG A 160 -1.86 -14.52 13.50
C ARG A 160 -2.39 -13.18 13.01
N ALA A 161 -3.68 -13.11 12.68
CA ALA A 161 -4.36 -11.83 12.61
C ALA A 161 -4.52 -11.25 14.02
N VAL A 162 -4.06 -10.01 14.21
CA VAL A 162 -3.92 -9.37 15.53
C VAL A 162 -5.02 -8.35 15.78
N ALA A 163 -5.21 -7.46 14.79
CA ALA A 163 -6.19 -6.39 14.78
C ALA A 163 -6.70 -6.17 13.34
N ALA A 164 -7.80 -5.44 13.19
CA ALA A 164 -8.27 -4.97 11.89
C ALA A 164 -8.88 -3.58 12.05
N ARG A 165 -8.85 -2.78 10.99
CA ARG A 165 -9.54 -1.49 10.90
C ARG A 165 -10.26 -1.37 9.57
N SER A 166 -11.39 -0.69 9.54
CA SER A 166 -12.16 -0.45 8.30
C SER A 166 -12.59 1.00 8.15
N THR A 167 -12.88 1.40 6.92
CA THR A 167 -13.50 2.70 6.62
C THR A 167 -14.38 2.59 5.38
N GLU A 168 -15.57 3.18 5.43
CA GLU A 168 -16.43 3.33 4.25
C GLU A 168 -15.77 4.28 3.23
N LEU A 169 -15.96 4.02 1.95
CA LEU A 169 -15.31 4.78 0.87
C LEU A 169 -16.36 5.67 0.19
N LEU A 170 -16.29 7.00 0.42
CA LEU A 170 -17.24 7.97 -0.14
C LEU A 170 -17.35 7.87 -1.67
N HIS A 171 -16.19 7.67 -2.31
CA HIS A 171 -16.03 7.51 -3.75
C HIS A 171 -16.40 6.10 -4.29
N TYR A 172 -16.62 5.11 -3.43
CA TYR A 172 -17.16 3.80 -3.80
C TYR A 172 -18.38 3.44 -2.90
N PRO A 173 -19.57 4.02 -3.16
CA PRO A 173 -20.71 3.88 -2.25
C PRO A 173 -21.13 2.42 -2.02
N GLY A 174 -21.11 1.99 -0.75
CA GLY A 174 -21.39 0.59 -0.36
C GLY A 174 -20.17 -0.33 -0.44
N PHE A 175 -18.97 0.23 -0.58
CA PHE A 175 -17.69 -0.45 -0.39
C PHE A 175 -16.94 0.16 0.78
N ARG A 176 -16.17 -0.69 1.46
CA ARG A 176 -15.29 -0.31 2.57
C ARG A 176 -13.89 -0.85 2.35
N ALA A 177 -12.88 -0.05 2.66
CA ALA A 177 -11.53 -0.56 2.83
C ALA A 177 -11.42 -1.29 4.17
N VAL A 178 -10.71 -2.41 4.21
CA VAL A 178 -10.39 -3.15 5.44
C VAL A 178 -8.90 -3.46 5.44
N GLU A 179 -8.18 -2.92 6.42
CA GLU A 179 -6.78 -3.24 6.70
C GLU A 179 -6.71 -4.22 7.86
N ILE A 180 -6.00 -5.33 7.70
CA ILE A 180 -5.84 -6.39 8.71
C ILE A 180 -4.37 -6.42 9.13
N LEU A 181 -4.10 -6.26 10.43
CA LEU A 181 -2.76 -6.42 11.00
C LEU A 181 -2.46 -7.90 11.22
N LEU A 182 -1.30 -8.33 10.75
CA LEU A 182 -0.86 -9.72 10.68
C LEU A 182 0.53 -9.82 11.33
N ARG A 183 0.71 -10.75 12.27
CA ARG A 183 1.97 -10.99 12.98
C ARG A 183 2.47 -12.39 12.68
N GLU A 184 3.67 -12.48 12.11
CA GLU A 184 4.35 -13.75 11.80
C GLU A 184 4.88 -14.43 13.07
N ALA A 185 5.24 -15.71 12.97
CA ALA A 185 5.77 -16.51 14.07
C ALA A 185 7.14 -16.06 14.62
N ASP A 186 7.88 -15.21 13.91
CA ASP A 186 9.10 -14.55 14.40
C ASP A 186 8.83 -13.16 15.03
N GLY A 187 7.57 -12.74 15.05
CA GLY A 187 7.13 -11.43 15.55
C GLY A 187 7.15 -10.30 14.52
N ALA A 188 7.49 -10.55 13.25
CA ALA A 188 7.36 -9.54 12.20
C ALA A 188 5.89 -9.14 11.98
N GLU A 189 5.64 -7.86 11.69
CA GLU A 189 4.29 -7.33 11.49
C GLU A 189 4.11 -6.72 10.10
N VAL A 190 3.04 -7.15 9.44
CA VAL A 190 2.62 -6.70 8.11
C VAL A 190 1.12 -6.44 8.11
N SER A 191 0.59 -5.69 7.16
CA SER A 191 -0.85 -5.54 6.98
C SER A 191 -1.32 -5.91 5.57
N HIS A 192 -2.48 -6.56 5.50
CA HIS A 192 -3.19 -6.82 4.25
C HIS A 192 -4.28 -5.78 4.08
N LEU A 193 -4.35 -5.14 2.91
CA LEU A 193 -5.40 -4.18 2.56
C LEU A 193 -6.20 -4.67 1.35
N ALA A 194 -7.52 -4.59 1.47
CA ALA A 194 -8.43 -4.80 0.36
C ALA A 194 -9.72 -3.97 0.53
N VAL A 195 -10.37 -3.69 -0.59
CA VAL A 195 -11.68 -3.03 -0.67
C VAL A 195 -12.75 -4.09 -0.85
N TYR A 196 -13.80 -4.05 -0.03
CA TYR A 196 -14.88 -5.03 0.01
C TYR A 196 -16.23 -4.36 -0.18
N GLY A 197 -17.03 -4.86 -1.13
CA GLY A 197 -18.44 -4.50 -1.29
C GLY A 197 -19.36 -5.65 -0.90
N THR A 198 -20.57 -5.65 -1.47
CA THR A 198 -21.58 -6.69 -1.22
C THR A 198 -21.39 -7.97 -2.03
N THR A 199 -20.71 -7.90 -3.19
CA THR A 199 -20.57 -9.02 -4.13
C THR A 199 -19.15 -9.25 -4.62
N HIS A 200 -18.25 -8.28 -4.46
CA HIS A 200 -16.89 -8.32 -5.00
C HIS A 200 -15.90 -7.63 -4.06
N ALA A 201 -14.65 -8.06 -4.15
CA ALA A 201 -13.51 -7.48 -3.44
C ALA A 201 -12.37 -7.15 -4.42
N LEU A 202 -11.59 -6.13 -4.11
CA LEU A 202 -10.36 -5.74 -4.79
C LEU A 202 -9.21 -5.82 -3.79
N GLN A 203 -8.17 -6.60 -4.07
CA GLN A 203 -6.92 -6.54 -3.33
C GLN A 203 -6.13 -5.29 -3.75
N ILE A 204 -5.65 -4.52 -2.78
CA ILE A 204 -4.68 -3.46 -3.02
C ILE A 204 -3.28 -4.06 -2.91
N ASN A 205 -2.49 -4.00 -3.98
CA ASN A 205 -1.14 -4.59 -3.99
C ASN A 205 0.02 -3.58 -4.05
N GLY A 206 -0.28 -2.28 -4.05
CA GLY A 206 0.69 -1.20 -4.24
C GLY A 206 0.72 -0.64 -5.67
N THR A 207 -0.19 -1.04 -6.56
CA THR A 207 -0.24 -0.56 -7.96
C THR A 207 -1.61 -0.02 -8.32
N SER A 208 -1.74 0.59 -9.51
CA SER A 208 -3.00 1.17 -10.01
C SER A 208 -3.80 0.32 -11.02
N PRO A 209 -3.28 -0.68 -11.76
CA PRO A 209 -4.04 -1.36 -12.81
C PRO A 209 -5.37 -1.99 -12.37
N GLY A 210 -5.46 -2.60 -11.19
CA GLY A 210 -6.73 -3.17 -10.72
C GLY A 210 -7.65 -2.14 -10.11
N ILE A 211 -7.13 -1.06 -9.51
CA ILE A 211 -7.93 0.12 -9.18
C ILE A 211 -8.60 0.67 -10.46
N HIS A 212 -7.86 0.76 -11.57
CA HIS A 212 -8.42 1.19 -12.86
C HIS A 212 -9.38 0.14 -13.48
N GLU A 213 -9.11 -1.16 -13.37
CA GLU A 213 -10.04 -2.23 -13.83
C GLU A 213 -11.34 -2.26 -13.00
N PHE A 214 -11.21 -2.05 -11.68
CA PHE A 214 -12.31 -1.93 -10.75
C PHE A 214 -13.18 -0.70 -11.08
N ASN A 215 -12.55 0.45 -11.32
CA ASN A 215 -13.21 1.67 -11.82
C ASN A 215 -13.88 1.48 -13.17
N ALA A 216 -13.31 0.71 -14.10
CA ALA A 216 -13.94 0.39 -15.37
C ALA A 216 -15.21 -0.46 -15.20
N GLY A 217 -15.41 -1.08 -14.03
CA GLY A 217 -16.61 -1.86 -13.71
C GLY A 217 -16.73 -3.17 -14.48
N ALA A 218 -15.69 -3.58 -15.23
CA ALA A 218 -15.74 -4.70 -16.17
C ALA A 218 -16.20 -6.02 -15.51
N TRP A 219 -15.84 -6.20 -14.24
CA TRP A 219 -16.24 -7.29 -13.35
C TRP A 219 -17.74 -7.40 -13.08
N ASN A 220 -18.53 -6.31 -13.22
CA ASN A 220 -19.98 -6.31 -12.98
C ASN A 220 -20.86 -6.31 -14.24
N ALA A 221 -20.29 -6.49 -15.43
CA ALA A 221 -21.04 -6.58 -16.67
C ALA A 221 -22.16 -7.64 -16.58
N PRO A 222 -23.45 -7.26 -16.55
CA PRO A 222 -24.53 -8.21 -16.30
C PRO A 222 -24.70 -9.17 -17.48
N ALA A 223 -24.88 -10.46 -17.18
CA ALA A 223 -24.94 -11.56 -18.15
C ALA A 223 -25.99 -11.41 -19.28
N ALA A 224 -26.95 -10.49 -19.14
CA ALA A 224 -27.94 -10.13 -20.14
C ALA A 224 -27.49 -9.02 -21.13
N GLY A 225 -26.21 -8.64 -21.14
CA GLY A 225 -25.67 -7.67 -22.11
C GLY A 225 -25.94 -6.20 -21.79
N GLY A 226 -26.26 -5.88 -20.53
CA GLY A 226 -26.26 -4.50 -20.06
C GLY A 226 -24.83 -3.94 -19.97
N ALA A 227 -24.68 -2.63 -20.02
CA ALA A 227 -23.38 -2.00 -19.80
C ALA A 227 -22.88 -2.23 -18.37
N ALA A 228 -21.58 -2.55 -18.24
CA ALA A 228 -20.88 -2.47 -16.98
C ALA A 228 -21.00 -1.05 -16.39
N ARG A 229 -21.06 -0.94 -15.06
CA ARG A 229 -21.14 0.35 -14.35
C ARG A 229 -19.92 0.52 -13.48
N SER A 230 -19.32 1.69 -13.51
CA SER A 230 -18.29 2.03 -12.54
C SER A 230 -18.87 1.94 -11.11
N PRO A 231 -18.16 1.34 -10.15
CA PRO A 231 -18.46 1.52 -8.72
C PRO A 231 -18.07 2.92 -8.25
N LEU A 232 -17.20 3.62 -9.01
CA LEU A 232 -16.66 4.92 -8.66
C LEU A 232 -17.73 6.00 -8.81
N ARG A 233 -17.87 6.84 -7.80
CA ARG A 233 -18.71 8.03 -7.80
C ARG A 233 -17.84 9.24 -7.44
N LEU A 234 -17.54 10.06 -8.43
CA LEU A 234 -16.92 11.38 -8.28
C LEU A 234 -17.89 12.42 -8.83
N THR A 235 -18.68 13.04 -7.95
CA THR A 235 -19.75 13.99 -8.32
C THR A 235 -19.56 15.37 -7.71
N ASP A 236 -18.80 15.49 -6.62
CA ASP A 236 -18.45 16.75 -5.96
C ASP A 236 -16.92 16.83 -5.66
N ARG A 237 -16.52 17.75 -4.76
CA ARG A 237 -15.12 17.93 -4.35
C ARG A 237 -14.70 16.96 -3.23
N GLU A 238 -15.62 16.58 -2.34
CA GLU A 238 -15.34 15.69 -1.20
C GLU A 238 -15.03 14.27 -1.69
N GLU A 239 -15.77 13.79 -2.69
CA GLU A 239 -15.52 12.50 -3.33
C GLU A 239 -14.20 12.48 -4.10
N ALA A 240 -13.87 13.56 -4.81
CA ALA A 240 -12.60 13.70 -5.53
C ALA A 240 -11.40 13.74 -4.57
N THR A 241 -11.50 14.49 -3.47
CA THR A 241 -10.52 14.49 -2.37
C THR A 241 -10.37 13.09 -1.75
N SER A 242 -11.48 12.44 -1.39
CA SER A 242 -11.50 11.10 -0.80
C SER A 242 -10.81 10.06 -1.71
N TYR A 243 -11.07 10.14 -3.01
CA TYR A 243 -10.44 9.26 -3.99
C TYR A 243 -8.95 9.57 -4.20
N LEU A 244 -8.53 10.84 -4.17
CA LEU A 244 -7.11 11.22 -4.26
C LEU A 244 -6.32 10.65 -3.08
N HIS A 245 -6.80 10.80 -1.84
CA HIS A 245 -6.15 10.17 -0.68
C HIS A 245 -6.05 8.65 -0.82
N PHE A 246 -7.16 7.99 -1.19
CA PHE A 246 -7.19 6.54 -1.40
C PHE A 246 -6.18 6.10 -2.47
N PHE A 247 -6.23 6.69 -3.66
CA PHE A 247 -5.40 6.30 -4.78
C PHE A 247 -3.91 6.51 -4.48
N CYS A 248 -3.54 7.69 -3.97
CA CYS A 248 -2.14 7.99 -3.68
C CYS A 248 -1.58 7.12 -2.53
N GLY A 249 -2.36 6.80 -1.50
CA GLY A 249 -1.94 5.84 -0.47
C GLY A 249 -1.82 4.41 -0.97
N CYS A 250 -2.76 3.97 -1.81
CA CYS A 250 -2.82 2.60 -2.35
C CYS A 250 -1.81 2.33 -3.47
N VAL A 251 -1.31 3.36 -4.18
CA VAL A 251 -0.34 3.24 -5.28
C VAL A 251 1.06 3.62 -4.79
N HIS A 252 2.06 2.81 -5.14
CA HIS A 252 3.44 2.92 -4.65
C HIS A 252 4.41 3.11 -5.81
N GLY A 253 5.41 3.97 -5.61
CA GLY A 253 6.61 4.03 -6.45
C GLY A 253 7.69 3.07 -5.95
N GLU A 254 8.90 3.15 -6.51
CA GLU A 254 10.04 2.31 -6.11
C GLU A 254 10.47 2.53 -4.65
N ASP A 255 10.18 3.72 -4.07
CA ASP A 255 10.47 4.07 -2.68
C ASP A 255 9.24 4.01 -1.73
N GLY A 256 8.09 3.49 -2.16
CA GLY A 256 6.88 3.32 -1.33
C GLY A 256 5.70 4.25 -1.67
N PRO A 257 4.79 4.55 -0.73
CA PRO A 257 3.51 5.20 -1.02
C PRO A 257 3.64 6.68 -1.36
N PHE A 258 2.70 7.19 -2.16
CA PHE A 258 2.47 8.62 -2.33
C PHE A 258 1.50 9.12 -1.25
N SER A 259 1.98 9.45 -0.05
CA SER A 259 1.08 9.91 1.03
C SER A 259 0.70 11.38 0.86
N VAL A 260 -0.57 11.71 0.66
CA VAL A 260 -1.06 13.10 0.79
C VAL A 260 -0.94 13.52 2.27
N VAL A 261 -0.34 14.68 2.53
CA VAL A 261 -0.11 15.21 3.88
C VAL A 261 -0.67 16.63 3.96
N GLU A 262 -1.64 16.84 4.85
CA GLU A 262 -2.37 18.10 5.01
C GLU A 262 -2.07 18.82 6.32
N THR A 263 -1.53 18.10 7.33
CA THR A 263 -1.21 18.65 8.66
C THR A 263 0.18 18.24 9.15
N GLN A 264 0.71 18.95 10.14
CA GLN A 264 2.01 18.62 10.75
C GLN A 264 1.97 17.27 11.48
N GLU A 265 0.85 16.93 12.09
CA GLU A 265 0.65 15.70 12.86
C GLU A 265 0.81 14.46 11.97
N GLN A 266 0.24 14.48 10.76
CA GLN A 266 0.38 13.40 9.77
C GLN A 266 1.84 13.18 9.33
N LEU A 267 2.65 14.24 9.28
CA LEU A 267 4.09 14.11 9.04
C LEU A 267 4.84 13.63 10.30
N GLN A 268 4.41 14.09 11.47
CA GLN A 268 5.00 13.75 12.77
C GLN A 268 4.81 12.27 13.13
N GLU A 269 3.68 11.65 12.74
CA GLU A 269 3.44 10.20 12.83
C GLU A 269 4.45 9.36 12.03
N ARG A 270 5.03 9.94 10.96
CA ARG A 270 6.05 9.28 10.13
C ARG A 270 7.49 9.69 10.48
N TRP A 271 7.69 10.54 11.50
CA TRP A 271 8.98 11.19 11.76
C TRP A 271 9.93 10.35 12.63
N ARG A 272 11.21 10.27 12.22
CA ARG A 272 12.30 9.53 12.93
C ARG A 272 13.41 10.40 13.52
N GLY A 273 13.43 11.70 13.22
CA GLY A 273 14.43 12.62 13.77
C GLY A 273 14.06 13.14 15.16
N ASP A 274 15.04 13.52 15.98
CA ASP A 274 14.81 14.00 17.35
C ASP A 274 13.92 15.26 17.43
N ARG A 275 13.90 16.06 16.36
CA ARG A 275 13.05 17.25 16.19
C ARG A 275 12.75 17.49 14.71
N MET A 276 11.54 17.97 14.40
CA MET A 276 11.17 18.45 13.07
C MET A 276 11.80 19.85 12.81
N PRO A 277 12.39 20.13 11.63
CA PRO A 277 12.98 21.43 11.30
C PRO A 277 11.98 22.59 11.38
N ASP A 278 12.45 23.73 11.90
CA ASP A 278 11.65 24.95 11.99
C ASP A 278 11.26 25.43 10.59
N GLY A 279 9.97 25.73 10.39
CA GLY A 279 9.42 26.14 9.09
C GLY A 279 9.16 24.99 8.10
N LEU A 280 9.32 23.72 8.50
CA LEU A 280 8.88 22.58 7.67
C LEU A 280 7.34 22.44 7.66
N ALA A 281 6.69 22.71 8.80
CA ALA A 281 5.23 22.74 8.88
C ALA A 281 4.61 23.78 7.93
N ASP A 282 5.28 24.92 7.71
CA ASP A 282 4.88 25.96 6.75
C ASP A 282 4.97 25.52 5.27
N LYS A 283 5.40 24.27 4.98
CA LYS A 283 5.40 23.64 3.65
C LYS A 283 4.25 22.66 3.44
N ILE A 284 3.48 22.39 4.49
CA ILE A 284 2.32 21.51 4.47
C ILE A 284 1.07 22.37 4.25
N ALA A 285 0.27 22.01 3.26
CA ALA A 285 -1.00 22.65 2.98
C ALA A 285 -2.12 21.61 2.86
N PRO A 286 -3.29 21.84 3.45
CA PRO A 286 -4.52 21.11 3.11
C PRO A 286 -4.82 21.20 1.62
N LEU A 287 -5.52 20.20 1.10
CA LEU A 287 -5.87 20.10 -0.32
C LEU A 287 -6.62 21.36 -0.79
N ARG A 288 -6.23 21.87 -1.96
CA ARG A 288 -6.88 23.03 -2.60
C ARG A 288 -7.29 22.66 -4.00
N PHE A 289 -8.55 22.91 -4.32
CA PHE A 289 -9.00 22.91 -5.70
C PHE A 289 -8.57 24.22 -6.33
N GLU A 290 -8.06 24.20 -7.56
CA GLU A 290 -8.02 25.42 -8.35
C GLU A 290 -9.47 25.87 -8.60
N GLU A 291 -9.71 27.18 -8.56
CA GLU A 291 -10.99 27.72 -9.00
C GLU A 291 -10.98 27.72 -10.53
N GLU A 292 -11.77 26.82 -11.14
CA GLU A 292 -11.97 26.85 -12.59
C GLU A 292 -12.62 28.18 -12.99
N ASP A 293 -11.81 29.08 -13.57
CA ASP A 293 -12.25 30.34 -14.18
C ASP A 293 -13.31 30.06 -15.27
N ALA A 294 -14.58 30.13 -14.86
CA ALA A 294 -15.76 29.96 -15.69
C ALA A 294 -15.91 28.61 -16.42
N ALA A 295 -15.68 27.48 -15.73
CA ALA A 295 -16.44 26.26 -15.97
C ALA A 295 -17.92 26.49 -15.57
N GLY A 296 -18.62 27.31 -16.36
CA GLY A 296 -19.79 28.07 -15.93
C GLY A 296 -20.94 27.23 -15.41
N ASP A 297 -21.51 27.66 -14.28
CA ASP A 297 -22.57 26.99 -13.50
C ASP A 297 -23.50 26.10 -14.34
N ILE A 298 -23.24 24.79 -14.29
CA ILE A 298 -24.20 23.77 -14.71
C ILE A 298 -25.28 23.67 -13.63
N ASP A 299 -26.12 24.70 -13.60
CA ASP A 299 -27.26 24.90 -12.71
C ASP A 299 -28.11 23.62 -12.62
N PRO A 300 -28.05 22.87 -11.50
CA PRO A 300 -28.78 21.61 -11.38
C PRO A 300 -30.30 21.83 -11.37
N GLY A 301 -30.78 23.06 -11.12
CA GLY A 301 -32.18 23.44 -11.24
C GLY A 301 -32.67 23.54 -12.68
N LYS A 302 -31.78 23.68 -13.67
CA LYS A 302 -32.15 23.62 -15.11
C LYS A 302 -32.34 22.20 -15.64
N ALA A 303 -32.03 21.18 -14.84
CA ALA A 303 -32.36 19.78 -15.16
C ALA A 303 -33.86 19.42 -15.01
N ASN A 304 -34.74 20.41 -14.76
CA ASN A 304 -36.21 20.26 -14.69
C ASN A 304 -36.88 20.02 -16.07
N GLY A 305 -36.31 19.13 -16.89
CA GLY A 305 -37.07 18.42 -17.91
C GLY A 305 -38.15 17.56 -17.24
N LYS A 306 -39.33 17.44 -17.86
CA LYS A 306 -40.45 16.70 -17.26
C LYS A 306 -40.05 15.26 -16.91
N ALA A 307 -40.31 14.86 -15.67
CA ALA A 307 -40.20 13.47 -15.25
C ALA A 307 -41.15 12.58 -16.08
N GLY A 308 -40.60 11.88 -17.08
CA GLY A 308 -41.35 10.99 -17.96
C GLY A 308 -40.89 10.97 -19.43
N GLU A 309 -40.21 12.01 -19.92
CA GLU A 309 -39.64 12.01 -21.28
C GLU A 309 -38.19 11.49 -21.25
N PRO A 310 -37.84 10.38 -21.94
CA PRO A 310 -36.46 9.92 -22.02
C PRO A 310 -35.58 10.93 -22.77
N LEU A 311 -34.52 11.41 -22.12
CA LEU A 311 -33.54 12.30 -22.77
C LEU A 311 -32.91 11.60 -23.98
N ALA A 312 -33.24 12.07 -25.18
CA ALA A 312 -32.82 11.45 -26.42
C ALA A 312 -31.32 11.68 -26.69
N ASN A 313 -30.50 10.69 -26.30
CA ASN A 313 -29.17 10.33 -26.83
C ASN A 313 -28.34 11.48 -27.44
N GLY A 314 -27.49 12.12 -26.64
CA GLY A 314 -26.51 13.10 -27.14
C GLY A 314 -26.00 14.06 -26.05
N ALA A 315 -26.39 15.32 -26.17
CA ALA A 315 -25.75 16.49 -25.54
C ALA A 315 -25.56 16.45 -24.00
N ALA A 316 -26.38 15.68 -23.26
CA ALA A 316 -26.27 15.59 -21.80
C ALA A 316 -25.12 14.69 -21.29
N ARG A 317 -24.42 13.98 -22.18
CA ARG A 317 -23.31 13.08 -21.82
C ARG A 317 -21.94 13.74 -21.95
N GLU A 318 -21.83 14.69 -22.87
CA GLU A 318 -20.61 15.41 -23.26
C GLU A 318 -20.08 16.36 -22.15
N THR A 319 -20.89 16.67 -21.14
CA THR A 319 -20.53 17.53 -20.00
C THR A 319 -19.96 16.80 -18.79
N LEU A 320 -20.14 15.47 -18.67
CA LEU A 320 -19.54 14.68 -17.59
C LEU A 320 -18.19 14.08 -17.98
N GLU A 321 -18.05 13.61 -19.22
CA GLU A 321 -16.82 12.96 -19.70
C GLU A 321 -15.63 13.95 -19.85
N ASN A 322 -15.91 15.26 -19.96
CA ASN A 322 -14.91 16.34 -19.99
C ASN A 322 -14.62 16.99 -18.63
N ARG A 323 -15.35 16.64 -17.56
CA ARG A 323 -15.10 17.20 -16.22
C ARG A 323 -13.79 16.64 -15.67
N GLN A 324 -13.04 17.45 -14.95
CA GLN A 324 -11.91 17.01 -14.12
C GLN A 324 -11.85 17.88 -12.86
N TRP A 325 -11.05 17.49 -11.87
CA TRP A 325 -10.72 18.32 -10.72
C TRP A 325 -9.22 18.59 -10.74
N SER A 326 -8.81 19.86 -10.88
CA SER A 326 -7.45 20.31 -10.55
C SER A 326 -7.31 20.42 -9.03
N ILE A 327 -6.40 19.63 -8.44
CA ILE A 327 -6.18 19.58 -7.00
C ILE A 327 -4.68 19.78 -6.70
N HIS A 328 -4.35 20.87 -6.00
CA HIS A 328 -3.03 21.14 -5.44
C HIS A 328 -2.92 20.51 -4.05
N ALA A 329 -1.81 19.82 -3.79
CA ALA A 329 -1.57 19.00 -2.60
C ALA A 329 -0.12 19.10 -2.12
N THR A 330 0.11 18.99 -0.80
CA THR A 330 1.41 18.55 -0.29
C THR A 330 1.45 17.02 -0.30
N LEU A 331 2.46 16.45 -0.96
CA LEU A 331 2.65 15.01 -1.14
C LEU A 331 3.97 14.56 -0.52
N LEU A 332 3.93 13.49 0.26
CA LEU A 332 5.11 12.81 0.78
C LEU A 332 5.39 11.56 -0.08
N TYR A 333 6.61 11.46 -0.60
CA TYR A 333 7.11 10.29 -1.32
C TYR A 333 8.59 10.09 -1.01
N SER A 334 9.03 8.84 -0.78
CA SER A 334 10.38 8.54 -0.31
C SER A 334 10.74 9.38 0.93
N HIS A 335 11.90 10.04 0.92
CA HIS A 335 12.34 10.98 1.96
C HIS A 335 12.05 12.47 1.63
N ALA A 336 11.09 12.76 0.75
CA ALA A 336 10.84 14.10 0.26
C ALA A 336 9.36 14.51 0.33
N LEU A 337 9.14 15.79 0.63
CA LEU A 337 7.86 16.47 0.47
C LEU A 337 7.86 17.26 -0.83
N PHE A 338 6.77 17.18 -1.56
CA PHE A 338 6.51 17.86 -2.81
C PHE A 338 5.26 18.73 -2.67
N ALA A 339 5.24 19.88 -3.33
CA ALA A 339 3.99 20.50 -3.75
C ALA A 339 3.67 19.90 -5.12
N ALA A 340 2.50 19.28 -5.26
CA ALA A 340 2.10 18.56 -6.46
C ALA A 340 0.67 18.93 -6.88
N ASP A 341 0.41 18.87 -8.18
CA ASP A 341 -0.87 19.25 -8.78
C ASP A 341 -1.42 18.08 -9.59
N PHE A 342 -2.67 17.72 -9.32
CA PHE A 342 -3.32 16.54 -9.87
C PHE A 342 -4.53 16.91 -10.71
N SER A 343 -4.65 16.34 -11.91
CA SER A 343 -5.94 16.20 -12.60
C SER A 343 -6.55 14.86 -12.20
N VAL A 344 -7.67 14.91 -11.47
CA VAL A 344 -8.52 13.74 -11.22
C VAL A 344 -9.65 13.75 -12.25
N LYS A 345 -9.92 12.62 -12.89
CA LYS A 345 -11.00 12.48 -13.89
C LYS A 345 -12.12 11.58 -13.37
N PRO A 346 -13.40 11.77 -13.76
CA PRO A 346 -14.55 10.96 -13.31
C PRO A 346 -14.43 9.45 -13.57
N THR A 347 -13.51 9.03 -14.44
CA THR A 347 -13.11 7.62 -14.69
C THR A 347 -12.19 7.04 -13.61
N GLY A 348 -11.76 7.86 -12.64
CA GLY A 348 -10.74 7.51 -11.67
C GLY A 348 -9.33 7.43 -12.23
N MET A 349 -9.08 8.00 -13.41
CA MET A 349 -7.72 8.32 -13.86
C MET A 349 -7.21 9.51 -13.04
N ILE A 350 -5.98 9.42 -12.55
CA ILE A 350 -5.28 10.51 -11.86
C ILE A 350 -3.98 10.77 -12.61
N GLU A 351 -3.78 12.02 -13.01
CA GLU A 351 -2.58 12.49 -13.70
C GLU A 351 -1.91 13.57 -12.83
N MET A 352 -0.67 13.31 -12.39
CA MET A 352 0.16 14.33 -11.74
C MET A 352 0.68 15.27 -12.84
N VAL A 353 0.18 16.51 -12.84
CA VAL A 353 0.40 17.51 -13.90
C VAL A 353 1.75 18.22 -13.71
N GLN A 354 2.07 18.56 -12.47
CA GLN A 354 3.38 19.04 -12.05
C GLN A 354 3.68 18.62 -10.61
N ASP A 355 4.95 18.43 -10.30
CA ASP A 355 5.46 18.26 -8.95
C ASP A 355 6.68 19.16 -8.71
N LYS A 356 6.92 19.51 -7.45
CA LYS A 356 8.08 20.30 -7.04
C LYS A 356 8.51 19.93 -5.63
N PRO A 357 9.74 19.44 -5.40
CA PRO A 357 10.23 19.19 -4.05
C PRO A 357 10.28 20.49 -3.24
N VAL A 358 9.70 20.46 -2.05
CA VAL A 358 9.71 21.54 -1.05
C VAL A 358 10.62 21.22 0.15
N ALA A 359 10.88 19.93 0.40
CA ALA A 359 11.91 19.43 1.32
C ALA A 359 12.36 18.03 0.89
N ALA A 360 13.59 17.64 1.21
CA ALA A 360 14.18 16.34 0.88
C ALA A 360 15.05 15.83 2.04
N GLU A 361 15.56 14.59 1.94
CA GLU A 361 16.42 13.94 2.94
C GLU A 361 15.80 13.90 4.35
N LEU A 362 14.46 13.85 4.43
CA LEU A 362 13.71 13.85 5.67
C LEU A 362 13.87 12.52 6.42
N PRO A 363 14.19 12.51 7.73
CA PRO A 363 14.31 11.29 8.52
C PRO A 363 12.91 10.71 8.80
N LEU A 364 12.46 9.80 7.94
CA LEU A 364 11.09 9.29 7.91
C LEU A 364 11.00 7.76 7.97
N LEU A 365 9.88 7.27 8.50
CA LEU A 365 9.44 5.89 8.44
C LEU A 365 9.07 5.52 6.99
N ARG A 366 9.81 4.55 6.42
CA ARG A 366 9.42 3.89 5.18
C ARG A 366 8.40 2.78 5.46
N ASP A 367 7.32 2.82 4.69
CA ASP A 367 6.42 1.69 4.44
C ASP A 367 6.80 1.08 3.08
N GLY A 368 6.55 -0.21 2.88
CA GLY A 368 6.70 -0.85 1.56
C GLY A 368 5.65 -1.92 1.32
N PHE A 369 5.53 -2.41 0.08
CA PHE A 369 4.63 -3.52 -0.28
C PHE A 369 5.42 -4.69 -0.88
N ILE A 370 5.11 -5.91 -0.46
CA ILE A 370 5.65 -7.16 -1.05
C ILE A 370 4.47 -8.13 -1.25
N ASP A 371 4.27 -8.60 -2.49
CA ASP A 371 3.21 -9.55 -2.89
C ASP A 371 1.78 -9.24 -2.34
N GLY A 372 1.47 -7.95 -2.15
CA GLY A 372 0.18 -7.48 -1.63
C GLY A 372 0.03 -7.48 -0.11
N LEU A 373 1.16 -7.50 0.61
CA LEU A 373 1.27 -7.20 2.04
C LEU A 373 2.09 -5.92 2.24
N ARG A 374 1.56 -4.98 3.01
CA ARG A 374 2.26 -3.77 3.47
C ARG A 374 3.18 -4.14 4.63
N ILE A 375 4.46 -3.83 4.54
CA ILE A 375 5.41 -4.04 5.63
C ILE A 375 5.55 -2.73 6.41
N GLY A 376 5.27 -2.80 7.72
CA GLY A 376 5.38 -1.66 8.61
C GLY A 376 6.80 -1.48 9.16
N ARG A 377 7.19 -0.22 9.41
CA ARG A 377 8.47 0.15 10.04
C ARG A 377 9.69 -0.55 9.42
N LEU A 378 9.90 -0.41 8.10
CA LEU A 378 11.25 -0.65 7.59
C LEU A 378 12.20 0.32 8.31
N ALA A 379 13.24 -0.24 8.94
CA ALA A 379 14.30 0.56 9.52
C ALA A 379 15.17 1.14 8.40
N GLY A 380 14.69 2.19 7.76
CA GLY A 380 15.49 3.04 6.89
C GLY A 380 16.25 4.08 7.72
N GLY A 381 17.56 4.16 7.48
CA GLY A 381 18.36 5.32 7.85
C GLY A 381 18.21 6.48 6.86
N THR A 382 18.82 7.60 7.23
CA THR A 382 19.08 8.78 6.39
C THR A 382 20.28 8.54 5.48
#